data_AF-A0AA40A3A7-F1
#
_entry.id   AF-A0AA40A3A7-F1
#
_cell.length_a   1.000
_cell.length_b   1.000
_cell.length_c   1.000
_cell.angle_alpha   90.00
_cell.angle_beta   90.00
_cell.angle_gamma   90.00
#
_symmetry.space_group_name_H-M   'P 1'
#
loop_
_entity.id
_entity.type
_entity.pdbx_description
1 polymer ?
#
loop_
_entity_poly.entity_id
_entity_poly.type
_entity_poly.pdbx_seq_one_letter_code
_entity_poly.pdbx_strand_id
1 'polypeptide(L)'
;MHVDLRKHPRTVEKDSQNYRLFQLLGNSQYRNIEIVYTYDFSNDWHHFLTVKGRAPVTENFVCLSGTGHYVAEDVGSIHAWEELKEAYLAPQPNKKQLKKREWFENQASNADPQGLAGDRVNFFDVEQTTRDLANMLDKFERMGEESARQQETLNRCLRIRGPGLGDDHWPSNPSEGSLSKR
;
A
#
# COMPACT_ATOMS: atom_id res chain seq x y z
N MET A 1 -11.70 -10.37 10.36
CA MET A 1 -10.72 -11.07 11.21
C MET A 1 -10.46 -12.45 10.63
N HIS A 2 -9.34 -12.64 9.93
CA HIS A 2 -8.84 -13.96 9.50
C HIS A 2 -7.32 -13.99 9.72
N VAL A 3 -6.91 -14.07 10.98
CA VAL A 3 -5.50 -14.09 11.39
C VAL A 3 -4.97 -15.54 11.52
N ASP A 4 -5.85 -16.52 11.72
CA ASP A 4 -5.43 -17.90 12.09
C ASP A 4 -5.08 -18.85 10.94
N LEU A 5 -5.14 -18.42 9.66
CA LEU A 5 -5.01 -19.36 8.54
C LEU A 5 -3.74 -19.23 7.69
N ARG A 6 -2.80 -18.35 8.02
CA ARG A 6 -1.63 -18.13 7.17
C ARG A 6 -0.33 -18.26 7.95
N LYS A 7 -0.05 -19.48 8.43
CA LYS A 7 1.29 -19.89 8.85
C LYS A 7 1.98 -20.60 7.70
N HIS A 8 3.18 -20.17 7.33
CA HIS A 8 3.97 -20.90 6.34
C HIS A 8 4.27 -22.32 6.88
N PRO A 9 3.89 -23.40 6.16
CA PRO A 9 3.93 -24.76 6.72
C PRO A 9 5.34 -25.27 7.03
N ARG A 10 6.38 -24.60 6.51
CA ARG A 10 7.77 -25.04 6.57
C ARG A 10 8.72 -24.04 7.25
N THR A 11 8.25 -22.85 7.61
CA THR A 11 9.11 -21.80 8.15
C THR A 11 8.45 -21.17 9.36
N VAL A 12 9.15 -21.20 10.49
CA VAL A 12 8.70 -20.47 11.68
C VAL A 12 8.73 -18.98 11.35
N GLU A 13 7.58 -18.34 11.51
CA GLU A 13 7.44 -16.89 11.37
C GLU A 13 8.29 -16.18 12.41
N LYS A 14 8.93 -15.10 11.98
CA LYS A 14 9.75 -14.26 12.85
C LYS A 14 9.16 -12.86 12.84
N ASP A 15 9.06 -12.28 14.03
CA ASP A 15 8.62 -10.91 14.18
C ASP A 15 9.66 -9.95 13.59
N SER A 16 9.23 -9.13 12.62
CA SER A 16 10.05 -8.12 11.96
C SER A 16 10.64 -7.08 12.93
N GLN A 17 9.98 -6.84 14.08
CA GLN A 17 10.51 -5.93 15.11
C GLN A 17 11.73 -6.49 15.82
N ASN A 18 11.92 -7.81 15.80
CA ASN A 18 12.97 -8.53 16.53
C ASN A 18 13.96 -9.26 15.60
N TYR A 19 13.65 -9.35 14.30
CA TYR A 19 14.47 -10.02 13.30
C TYR A 19 15.00 -9.04 12.26
N ARG A 20 16.31 -8.82 12.27
CA ARG A 20 17.01 -7.84 11.43
C ARG A 20 17.47 -8.47 10.12
N LEU A 21 17.54 -7.65 9.06
CA LEU A 21 18.01 -8.07 7.73
C LEU A 21 19.37 -8.78 7.78
N PHE A 22 20.33 -8.31 8.58
CA PHE A 22 21.65 -8.96 8.66
C PHE A 22 21.59 -10.40 9.21
N GLN A 23 20.60 -10.71 10.06
CA GLN A 23 20.41 -12.06 10.59
C GLN A 23 19.87 -13.01 9.52
N LEU A 24 19.01 -12.50 8.62
CA LEU A 24 18.54 -13.23 7.45
C LEU A 24 19.67 -13.41 6.43
N LEU A 25 20.27 -12.30 5.99
CA LEU A 25 21.25 -12.26 4.90
C LEU A 25 22.63 -12.83 5.28
N GLY A 26 22.93 -12.91 6.58
CA GLY A 26 24.14 -13.54 7.11
C GLY A 26 24.01 -15.06 7.29
N ASN A 27 22.80 -15.61 7.26
CA ASN A 27 22.57 -17.04 7.46
C ASN A 27 22.82 -17.81 6.16
N SER A 28 23.78 -18.74 6.19
CA SER A 28 24.15 -19.56 5.03
C SER A 28 23.00 -20.45 4.53
N GLN A 29 22.03 -20.81 5.38
CA GLN A 29 20.84 -21.57 4.99
C GLN A 29 19.98 -20.83 3.97
N TYR A 30 19.93 -19.50 4.03
CA TYR A 30 19.10 -18.67 3.15
C TYR A 30 19.90 -18.04 2.01
N ARG A 31 21.16 -18.45 1.83
CA ARG A 31 22.00 -17.96 0.73
C ARG A 31 21.41 -18.43 -0.60
N ASN A 32 21.28 -17.50 -1.55
CA ASN A 32 20.74 -17.73 -2.90
C ASN A 32 19.26 -18.19 -2.94
N ILE A 33 18.51 -17.97 -1.86
CA ILE A 33 17.06 -18.17 -1.86
C ILE A 33 16.38 -16.86 -2.25
N GLU A 34 15.34 -16.95 -3.07
CA GLU A 34 14.49 -15.81 -3.42
C GLU A 34 13.73 -15.31 -2.17
N ILE A 35 13.77 -14.00 -1.94
CA ILE A 35 13.00 -13.37 -0.89
C ILE A 35 11.74 -12.79 -1.53
N VAL A 36 10.57 -13.23 -1.09
CA VAL A 36 9.28 -12.68 -1.55
C VAL A 36 8.68 -11.85 -0.42
N TYR A 37 8.33 -10.61 -0.72
CA TYR A 37 7.57 -9.73 0.16
C TYR A 37 6.17 -9.53 -0.41
N THR A 38 5.16 -9.96 0.31
CA THR A 38 3.76 -9.71 -0.06
C THR A 38 3.28 -8.45 0.65
N TYR A 39 2.90 -7.45 -0.12
CA TYR A 39 2.23 -6.23 0.34
C TYR A 39 0.74 -6.32 0.05
N ASP A 40 -0.07 -5.70 0.93
CA ASP A 40 -1.53 -5.67 0.83
C ASP A 40 -2.14 -7.05 0.52
N PHE A 41 -2.43 -7.78 1.59
CA PHE A 41 -2.97 -9.14 1.51
C PHE A 41 -4.35 -9.26 0.87
N SER A 42 -5.02 -8.15 0.54
CA SER A 42 -6.25 -8.18 -0.24
C SER A 42 -5.98 -8.21 -1.74
N ASN A 43 -4.99 -7.44 -2.20
CA ASN A 43 -4.64 -7.33 -3.61
C ASN A 43 -3.46 -8.25 -4.02
N ASP A 44 -2.78 -8.85 -3.04
CA ASP A 44 -1.73 -9.88 -3.19
C ASP A 44 -0.53 -9.41 -4.01
N TRP A 45 -0.03 -8.20 -3.72
CA TRP A 45 1.14 -7.66 -4.42
C TRP A 45 2.42 -8.36 -3.98
N HIS A 46 3.10 -9.03 -4.91
CA HIS A 46 4.36 -9.73 -4.62
C HIS A 46 5.55 -8.93 -5.14
N HIS A 47 6.50 -8.66 -4.24
CA HIS A 47 7.80 -8.12 -4.56
C HIS A 47 8.84 -9.23 -4.46
N PHE A 48 9.61 -9.43 -5.52
CA PHE A 48 10.67 -10.43 -5.60
C PHE A 48 12.02 -9.73 -5.37
N LEU A 49 12.70 -10.07 -4.28
CA LEU A 49 13.94 -9.43 -3.87
C LEU A 49 15.12 -10.38 -4.09
N THR A 50 16.15 -9.88 -4.78
CA THR A 50 17.41 -10.59 -5.01
C THR A 50 18.57 -9.82 -4.41
N VAL A 51 19.41 -10.52 -3.63
CA VAL A 51 20.65 -9.96 -3.08
C VAL A 51 21.77 -10.10 -4.10
N LYS A 52 22.20 -8.98 -4.70
CA LYS A 52 23.26 -8.98 -5.72
C LYS A 52 24.68 -8.95 -5.15
N GLY A 53 24.85 -8.46 -3.93
CA GLY A 53 26.16 -8.34 -3.29
C GLY A 53 26.13 -7.45 -2.06
N ARG A 54 27.31 -7.00 -1.63
CA ARG A 54 27.51 -6.04 -0.55
C ARG A 54 28.30 -4.85 -1.08
N ALA A 55 27.90 -3.65 -0.69
CA ALA A 55 28.57 -2.40 -1.03
C ALA A 55 29.15 -1.77 0.26
N PRO A 56 30.07 -0.79 0.14
CA PRO A 56 30.44 0.07 1.26
C PRO A 56 29.21 0.70 1.92
N VAL A 57 29.30 0.99 3.21
CA VAL A 57 28.21 1.63 3.96
C VAL A 57 27.98 3.04 3.45
N THR A 58 26.72 3.43 3.33
CA THR A 58 26.24 4.78 3.04
C THR A 58 25.45 5.30 4.25
N GLU A 59 25.33 6.62 4.38
CA GLU A 59 24.50 7.23 5.44
C GLU A 59 23.00 6.94 5.22
N ASN A 60 22.57 6.88 3.96
CA ASN A 60 21.18 6.69 3.56
C ASN A 60 21.03 5.57 2.54
N PHE A 61 19.80 5.05 2.40
CA PHE A 61 19.44 4.21 1.26
C PHE A 61 19.45 5.03 -0.04
N VAL A 62 19.99 4.45 -1.10
CA VAL A 62 20.08 5.10 -2.42
C VAL A 62 19.44 4.20 -3.47
N CYS A 63 18.57 4.78 -4.28
CA CYS A 63 18.06 4.11 -5.47
C CYS A 63 19.06 4.31 -6.61
N LEU A 64 19.61 3.23 -7.15
CA LEU A 64 20.62 3.31 -8.22
C LEU A 64 19.99 3.37 -9.62
N SER A 65 18.82 2.75 -9.78
CA SER A 65 18.10 2.65 -11.05
C SER A 65 16.71 2.07 -10.80
N GLY A 66 15.79 2.34 -11.71
CA GLY A 66 14.48 1.70 -11.76
C GLY A 66 13.85 1.89 -13.13
N THR A 67 12.81 1.12 -13.40
CA THR A 67 12.00 1.20 -14.63
C THR A 67 10.56 0.87 -14.29
N GLY A 68 9.63 1.51 -14.98
CA GLY A 68 8.21 1.29 -14.77
C GLY A 68 7.63 2.19 -13.69
N HIS A 69 6.40 2.64 -13.92
CA HIS A 69 5.64 3.38 -12.93
C HIS A 69 5.25 2.48 -11.76
N TYR A 70 5.22 3.03 -10.55
CA TYR A 70 4.70 2.32 -9.40
C TYR A 70 3.19 2.05 -9.56
N VAL A 71 2.72 0.94 -9.00
CA VAL A 71 1.31 0.54 -9.05
C VAL A 71 0.45 1.50 -8.23
N ALA A 72 -0.74 1.84 -8.74
CA ALA A 72 -1.72 2.61 -7.99
C ALA A 72 -2.24 1.84 -6.77
N GLU A 73 -2.17 2.45 -5.58
CA GLU A 73 -2.75 1.92 -4.35
C GLU A 73 -4.24 1.68 -4.55
N ASP A 74 -4.76 0.59 -3.98
CA ASP A 74 -6.17 0.20 -4.05
C ASP A 74 -6.74 0.00 -5.46
N VAL A 75 -5.89 -0.16 -6.49
CA VAL A 75 -6.35 -0.47 -7.85
C VAL A 75 -7.02 -1.85 -7.95
N GLY A 76 -6.78 -2.71 -6.96
CA GLY A 76 -7.54 -3.95 -6.70
C GLY A 76 -6.85 -5.25 -7.12
N SER A 77 -6.09 -5.27 -8.21
CA SER A 77 -5.32 -6.46 -8.61
C SER A 77 -4.31 -6.15 -9.71
N ILE A 78 -3.42 -7.10 -10.00
CA ILE A 78 -2.55 -7.08 -11.17
C ILE A 78 -3.37 -6.84 -12.45
N HIS A 79 -4.50 -7.55 -12.62
CA HIS A 79 -5.34 -7.37 -13.80
C HIS A 79 -5.95 -5.97 -13.88
N ALA A 80 -6.39 -5.41 -12.75
CA ALA A 80 -6.94 -4.06 -12.71
C ALA A 80 -5.88 -2.98 -12.99
N TRP A 81 -4.62 -3.21 -12.61
CA TRP A 81 -3.49 -2.38 -13.01
C TRP A 81 -3.21 -2.45 -14.51
N GLU A 82 -3.24 -3.65 -15.11
CA GLU A 82 -3.14 -3.79 -16.57
C GLU A 82 -4.30 -3.06 -17.29
N GLU A 83 -5.55 -3.20 -16.82
CA GLU A 83 -6.69 -2.46 -17.37
C GLU A 83 -6.50 -0.93 -17.26
N LEU A 84 -5.84 -0.43 -16.20
CA LEU A 84 -5.54 1.00 -16.05
C LEU A 84 -4.48 1.44 -17.06
N LYS A 85 -3.42 0.66 -17.25
CA LYS A 85 -2.41 0.93 -18.30
C LYS A 85 -3.04 0.94 -19.69
N GLU A 86 -3.86 -0.06 -20.01
CA GLU A 86 -4.62 -0.11 -21.25
C GLU A 86 -5.56 1.10 -21.41
N ALA A 87 -6.17 1.54 -20.31
CA ALA A 87 -7.00 2.73 -20.32
C ALA A 87 -6.19 3.94 -20.80
N TYR A 88 -4.92 4.13 -20.41
CA TYR A 88 -4.04 5.21 -20.91
C TYR A 88 -3.52 5.00 -22.33
N LEU A 89 -3.29 3.76 -22.75
CA LEU A 89 -2.83 3.43 -24.11
C LEU A 89 -3.91 3.60 -25.18
N ALA A 90 -5.19 3.57 -24.81
CA ALA A 90 -6.31 3.71 -25.75
C ALA A 90 -6.29 5.09 -26.44
N PRO A 91 -6.19 5.15 -27.79
CA PRO A 91 -6.24 6.42 -28.54
C PRO A 91 -7.58 7.14 -28.40
N GLN A 92 -8.66 6.37 -28.25
CA GLN A 92 -10.02 6.86 -28.02
C GLN A 92 -10.62 6.11 -26.82
N PRO A 93 -10.33 6.54 -25.59
CA PRO A 93 -10.80 5.85 -24.39
C PRO A 93 -12.31 5.92 -24.26
N ASN A 94 -12.94 4.79 -23.94
CA ASN A 94 -14.36 4.75 -23.62
C ASN A 94 -14.65 5.32 -22.21
N LYS A 95 -15.93 5.45 -21.86
CA LYS A 95 -16.35 6.00 -20.55
C LYS A 95 -15.77 5.26 -19.33
N LYS A 96 -15.60 3.93 -19.40
CA LYS A 96 -15.00 3.13 -18.31
C LYS A 96 -13.51 3.47 -18.18
N GLN A 97 -12.81 3.58 -19.31
CA GLN A 97 -11.38 3.93 -19.33
C GLN A 97 -11.14 5.35 -18.82
N LEU A 98 -11.95 6.34 -19.24
CA LEU A 98 -11.87 7.71 -18.73
C LEU A 98 -12.05 7.78 -17.22
N LYS A 99 -13.04 7.06 -16.66
CA LYS A 99 -13.24 7.00 -15.21
C LYS A 99 -12.07 6.38 -14.46
N LYS A 100 -11.44 5.34 -15.03
CA LYS A 100 -10.24 4.72 -14.45
C LYS A 100 -9.06 5.70 -14.43
N ARG A 101 -8.84 6.45 -15.51
CA ARG A 101 -7.82 7.51 -15.57
C ARG A 101 -8.08 8.58 -14.51
N GLU A 102 -9.30 9.11 -14.48
CA GLU A 102 -9.72 10.15 -13.53
C GLU A 102 -9.55 9.71 -12.06
N TRP A 103 -9.90 8.46 -11.75
CA TRP A 103 -9.69 7.89 -10.42
C TRP A 103 -8.20 7.85 -10.05
N PHE A 104 -7.32 7.40 -10.95
CA PHE A 104 -5.89 7.36 -10.66
C PHE A 104 -5.29 8.77 -10.52
N GLU A 105 -5.74 9.71 -11.33
CA GLU A 105 -5.23 11.09 -11.32
C GLU A 105 -5.61 11.86 -10.05
N ASN A 106 -6.73 11.51 -9.41
CA ASN A 106 -7.32 12.38 -8.37
C ASN A 106 -7.71 11.68 -7.06
N GLN A 107 -7.86 10.36 -7.04
CA GLN A 107 -8.52 9.65 -5.93
C GLN A 107 -7.68 8.53 -5.31
N ALA A 108 -6.77 7.92 -6.06
CA ALA A 108 -5.87 6.90 -5.50
C ALA A 108 -5.02 7.49 -4.36
N SER A 109 -4.72 6.69 -3.34
CA SER A 109 -3.92 7.13 -2.19
C SER A 109 -2.52 7.62 -2.58
N ASN A 110 -2.00 7.11 -3.70
CA ASN A 110 -0.76 7.54 -4.35
C ASN A 110 -1.01 8.14 -5.75
N ALA A 111 -2.13 8.86 -5.92
CA ALA A 111 -2.53 9.47 -7.18
C ALA A 111 -1.39 10.25 -7.85
N ASP A 112 -1.34 10.15 -9.18
CA ASP A 112 -0.46 10.95 -10.02
C ASP A 112 -1.31 11.81 -10.96
N PRO A 113 -1.38 13.14 -10.75
CA PRO A 113 -2.15 14.05 -11.60
C PRO A 113 -1.74 14.04 -13.07
N GLN A 114 -0.54 13.56 -13.41
CA GLN A 114 -0.08 13.41 -14.79
C GLN A 114 -0.46 12.06 -15.40
N GLY A 115 -0.97 11.12 -14.59
CA GLY A 115 -1.35 9.79 -14.99
C GLY A 115 -0.21 9.00 -15.66
N LEU A 116 -0.59 8.07 -16.53
CA LEU A 116 0.33 7.17 -17.23
C LEU A 116 0.44 7.48 -18.73
N ALA A 117 0.05 8.69 -19.16
CA ALA A 117 0.04 9.06 -20.57
C ALA A 117 1.44 9.07 -21.21
N GLY A 118 1.50 8.77 -22.52
CA GLY A 118 2.77 8.67 -23.23
C GLY A 118 3.61 7.50 -22.73
N ASP A 119 4.89 7.75 -22.43
CA ASP A 119 5.82 6.73 -21.91
C ASP A 119 5.89 6.69 -20.37
N ARG A 120 4.99 7.43 -19.68
CA ARG A 120 5.00 7.50 -18.21
C ARG A 120 4.78 6.14 -17.54
N VAL A 121 4.13 5.20 -18.22
CA VAL A 121 4.00 3.81 -17.73
C VAL A 121 5.35 3.12 -17.51
N ASN A 122 6.39 3.51 -18.26
CA ASN A 122 7.74 2.98 -18.16
C ASN A 122 8.67 3.89 -17.35
N PHE A 123 8.19 5.07 -16.96
CA PHE A 123 8.98 6.08 -16.26
C PHE A 123 9.15 5.72 -14.78
N PHE A 124 10.39 5.88 -14.29
CA PHE A 124 10.73 5.74 -12.89
C PHE A 124 11.65 6.88 -12.48
N ASP A 125 11.23 7.70 -11.52
CA ASP A 125 12.01 8.84 -11.04
C ASP A 125 13.01 8.40 -9.96
N VAL A 126 14.22 8.05 -10.40
CA VAL A 126 15.31 7.60 -9.50
C VAL A 126 15.72 8.71 -8.53
N GLU A 127 15.72 9.96 -8.97
CA GLU A 127 16.14 11.09 -8.14
C GLU A 127 15.12 11.38 -7.05
N GLN A 128 13.83 11.43 -7.41
CA GLN A 128 12.76 11.60 -6.44
C GLN A 128 12.72 10.45 -5.45
N THR A 129 12.85 9.20 -5.94
CA THR A 129 12.91 8.02 -5.07
C THR A 129 14.09 8.13 -4.09
N THR A 130 15.27 8.56 -4.55
CA THR A 130 16.43 8.73 -3.66
C THR A 130 16.21 9.83 -2.62
N ARG A 131 15.57 10.94 -2.99
CA ARG A 131 15.17 11.99 -2.03
C ARG A 131 14.17 11.46 -0.99
N ASP A 132 13.21 10.66 -1.41
CA ASP A 132 12.22 10.07 -0.50
C ASP A 132 12.86 9.04 0.45
N LEU A 133 13.82 8.24 -0.04
CA LEU A 133 14.60 7.30 0.76
C LEU A 133 15.44 8.00 1.82
N ALA A 134 16.05 9.16 1.50
CA ALA A 134 16.85 9.93 2.45
C ALA A 134 16.01 10.45 3.63
N ASN A 135 14.73 10.73 3.41
CA ASN A 135 13.80 11.22 4.43
C ASN A 135 12.90 10.11 5.03
N MET A 136 13.23 8.85 4.75
CA MET A 136 12.38 7.71 5.08
C MET A 136 12.18 7.54 6.59
N LEU A 137 13.22 7.75 7.39
CA LEU A 137 13.14 7.60 8.86
C LEU A 137 12.20 8.65 9.46
N ASP A 138 12.39 9.92 9.11
CA ASP A 138 11.51 11.01 9.54
C ASP A 138 10.05 10.75 9.12
N LYS A 139 9.84 10.22 7.91
CA LYS A 139 8.50 9.85 7.44
C LYS A 139 7.89 8.73 8.29
N PHE A 140 8.67 7.70 8.63
CA PHE A 140 8.20 6.61 9.50
C PHE A 140 7.90 7.06 10.91
N GLU A 141 8.73 7.94 11.48
CA GLU A 141 8.47 8.53 12.80
C GLU A 141 7.15 9.30 12.82
N ARG A 142 6.93 10.21 11.86
CA ARG A 142 5.65 10.94 11.75
C ARG A 142 4.45 10.02 11.58
N MET A 143 4.54 8.99 10.72
CA MET A 143 3.44 8.03 10.55
C MET A 143 3.17 7.24 11.83
N GLY A 144 4.22 6.89 12.58
CA GLY A 144 4.10 6.27 13.90
C GLY A 144 3.35 7.16 14.90
N GLU A 145 3.71 8.44 14.96
CA GLU A 145 3.03 9.43 15.80
C GLU A 145 1.56 9.62 15.41
N GLU A 146 1.25 9.73 14.12
CA GLU A 146 -0.11 9.86 13.61
C GLU A 146 -0.96 8.62 13.94
N SER A 147 -0.41 7.42 13.74
CA SER A 147 -1.06 6.16 14.10
C SER A 147 -1.35 6.09 15.61
N ALA A 148 -0.39 6.49 16.45
CA ALA A 148 -0.59 6.55 17.89
C ALA A 148 -1.72 7.52 18.28
N ARG A 149 -1.78 8.71 17.67
CA ARG A 149 -2.87 9.69 17.90
C ARG A 149 -4.24 9.16 17.44
N GLN A 150 -4.30 8.47 16.30
CA GLN A 150 -5.54 7.85 15.81
C GLN A 150 -6.00 6.75 16.77
N GLN A 151 -5.08 5.89 17.24
CA GLN A 151 -5.37 4.84 18.19
C GLN A 151 -5.86 5.41 19.53
N GLU A 152 -5.25 6.49 20.03
CA GLU A 152 -5.69 7.18 21.23
C GLU A 152 -7.09 7.79 21.07
N THR A 153 -7.38 8.39 19.91
CA THR A 153 -8.70 8.93 19.58
C THR A 153 -9.76 7.82 19.56
N LEU A 154 -9.48 6.70 18.89
CA LEU A 154 -10.33 5.51 18.88
C LEU A 154 -10.57 4.99 20.29
N ASN A 155 -9.51 4.83 21.08
CA ASN A 155 -9.61 4.38 22.47
C ASN A 155 -10.44 5.34 23.33
N ARG A 156 -10.35 6.66 23.11
CA ARG A 156 -11.17 7.66 23.80
C ARG A 156 -12.64 7.55 23.39
N CYS A 157 -12.94 7.41 22.10
CA CYS A 157 -14.30 7.18 21.62
C CYS A 157 -14.92 5.90 22.21
N LEU A 158 -14.13 4.83 22.32
CA LEU A 158 -14.57 3.57 22.93
C LEU A 158 -14.77 3.70 24.45
N ARG A 159 -13.93 4.48 25.16
CA ARG A 159 -14.11 4.74 26.61
C ARG A 159 -15.35 5.60 26.92
N ILE A 160 -15.74 6.51 26.04
CA ILE A 160 -16.98 7.28 26.17
C ILE A 160 -18.21 6.35 26.07
N ARG A 161 -18.09 5.20 25.40
CA ARG A 161 -19.10 4.13 25.35
C ARG A 161 -18.88 3.08 26.44
N GLY A 162 -18.79 3.50 27.70
CA GLY A 162 -18.63 2.60 28.85
C GLY A 162 -19.76 1.57 29.00
N PRO A 163 -19.52 0.44 29.68
CA PRO A 163 -20.44 -0.69 29.79
C PRO A 163 -21.55 -0.34 30.80
N GLY A 164 -22.71 0.09 30.29
CA GLY A 164 -23.82 0.38 31.19
C GLY A 164 -24.94 1.23 30.62
N LEU A 165 -25.41 0.92 29.40
CA LEU A 165 -26.80 1.16 29.03
C LEU A 165 -27.22 -0.04 28.17
N GLY A 166 -28.10 -0.85 28.73
CA GLY A 166 -28.78 -1.91 28.00
C GLY A 166 -29.59 -1.33 26.84
N ASP A 167 -29.70 -2.18 25.82
CA ASP A 167 -30.69 -2.26 24.74
C ASP A 167 -31.59 -1.04 24.43
N ASP A 168 -31.74 -0.83 23.12
CA ASP A 168 -32.73 0.01 22.43
C ASP A 168 -32.32 1.44 22.06
N HIS A 169 -31.52 1.58 21.00
CA HIS A 169 -31.93 2.29 19.77
C HIS A 169 -30.75 2.38 18.79
N TRP A 170 -30.90 1.74 17.64
CA TRP A 170 -30.11 2.10 16.47
C TRP A 170 -30.57 3.47 15.97
N PRO A 171 -29.67 4.44 15.68
CA PRO A 171 -30.09 5.69 15.07
C PRO A 171 -30.69 5.36 13.69
N SER A 172 -32.00 5.52 13.58
CA SER A 172 -32.71 5.43 12.32
C SER A 172 -32.15 6.48 11.37
N ASN A 173 -31.83 6.07 10.14
CA ASN A 173 -31.49 6.97 9.04
C ASN A 173 -32.55 8.07 8.92
N PRO A 174 -32.17 9.36 8.88
CA PRO A 174 -33.08 10.39 8.44
C PRO A 174 -33.18 10.36 6.90
N SER A 175 -34.43 10.27 6.43
CA SER A 175 -34.94 10.67 5.10
C SER A 175 -34.73 9.75 3.89
N GLU A 176 -35.63 8.77 3.74
CA GLU A 176 -36.36 8.66 2.47
C GLU A 176 -37.56 9.61 2.52
N GLY A 177 -37.43 10.73 1.81
CA GLY A 177 -38.53 11.66 1.53
C GLY A 177 -39.21 11.27 0.23
N SER A 178 -40.42 10.74 0.36
CA SER A 178 -41.51 10.59 -0.62
C SER A 178 -41.37 11.29 -1.98
N LEU A 179 -41.38 10.50 -3.06
CA LEU A 179 -41.98 10.90 -4.34
C LEU A 179 -43.29 10.10 -4.52
N SER A 180 -44.40 10.74 -4.16
CA SER A 180 -45.74 10.29 -4.50
C SER A 180 -46.08 10.76 -5.92
N LYS A 181 -46.52 9.83 -6.75
CA LYS A 181 -47.09 10.06 -8.08
C LYS A 181 -48.41 10.84 -7.97
N ARG A 182 -48.57 11.82 -8.85
CA ARG A 182 -49.79 12.00 -9.65
C ARG A 182 -49.38 12.24 -11.09
#